data_AF-W4LKQ0-F1
#
_entry.id   AF-W4LKQ0-F1
#
_cell.length_a   1.000
_cell.length_b   1.000
_cell.length_c   1.000
_cell.angle_alpha   90.00
_cell.angle_beta   90.00
_cell.angle_gamma   90.00
#
_symmetry.space_group_name_H-M   'P 1'
#
loop_
_entity.id
_entity.type
_entity.pdbx_description
1 polymer ?
#
loop_
_entity_poly.entity_id
_entity_poly.type
_entity_poly.pdbx_seq_one_letter_code
_entity_poly.pdbx_strand_id
1 'polypeptide(L)'
;MLGHQPGSMANWNPLPQHTGTLIQFLDIVEKERGFRLIVATFSDTAYRSQMIAHLSKFITGNTCLDIEAEHDFSEVLNQLYCLPSNTVLVQVLGATAWLQDPARATDLLHGLNYQREQFAANCPFVIVLWLYDAQVRELAQNAPDMWAWRTAVLDFTLLPETETILTQREIVTDQADSHERRQRLADIETYLNEKPERYASDASLFREMARIYVLLGEIPQAEEASRNACDISREHNDKKGIALAVGFLAQIFMMRGELDEALRIRTEEELPVYERLGEMRLVAITKGKIADILQLRGELDEALRIRTEEELPVYEQLGEVRLVAITKGEIADILQLRGELDEALRIRTEEELPVYERLGEVRLVAVTLNALFDLYWETEEFQNAYEAISRAFTIVVQLGIPDGVSAVGFKLGRALIAKQPEEAKNVLMQSRDAAARLGQADRVKAIDTLLAQQIEVANDT
;
A
#
# COMPACT_ATOMS: atom_id res chain seq x y z
N MET A 1 -54.46 1.01 7.55
CA MET A 1 -55.02 1.81 6.44
C MET A 1 -54.81 3.26 6.82
N LEU A 2 -54.02 4.09 6.15
CA LEU A 2 -53.54 4.12 4.78
C LEU A 2 -52.02 4.28 4.77
N GLY A 3 -51.32 3.40 4.04
CA GLY A 3 -49.95 3.64 3.64
C GLY A 3 -49.95 4.59 2.46
N HIS A 4 -49.33 5.75 2.60
CA HIS A 4 -48.81 6.47 1.45
C HIS A 4 -47.45 5.84 1.12
N GLN A 5 -47.42 4.99 0.10
CA GLN A 5 -46.19 4.73 -0.63
C GLN A 5 -45.82 6.04 -1.36
N PRO A 6 -44.64 6.64 -1.11
CA PRO A 6 -44.04 7.56 -2.06
C PRO A 6 -43.79 6.77 -3.36
N GLY A 7 -44.03 7.38 -4.51
CA GLY A 7 -43.93 6.73 -5.82
C GLY A 7 -42.65 5.91 -5.96
N SER A 8 -42.78 4.64 -6.31
CA SER A 8 -41.69 3.67 -6.23
C SER A 8 -40.50 4.07 -7.10
N MET A 9 -39.30 4.09 -6.52
CA MET A 9 -38.00 4.10 -7.22
C MET A 9 -37.73 2.84 -8.07
N ALA A 10 -38.72 1.97 -8.30
CA ALA A 10 -38.56 0.68 -8.97
C ALA A 10 -37.98 0.75 -10.41
N ASN A 11 -37.89 1.95 -11.01
CA ASN A 11 -37.36 2.17 -12.35
C ASN A 11 -36.04 2.98 -12.39
N TRP A 12 -35.46 3.34 -11.25
CA TRP A 12 -34.13 3.96 -11.21
C TRP A 12 -33.11 2.95 -10.67
N ASN A 13 -32.16 2.56 -11.52
CA ASN A 13 -31.05 1.70 -11.14
C ASN A 13 -29.79 2.56 -11.04
N PRO A 14 -29.52 3.25 -9.91
CA PRO A 14 -28.22 3.88 -9.70
C PRO A 14 -27.14 2.79 -9.75
N LEU A 15 -25.91 3.16 -10.05
CA LEU A 15 -24.80 2.21 -9.98
C LEU A 15 -24.78 1.57 -8.59
N PRO A 16 -24.60 0.23 -8.48
CA PRO A 16 -24.70 -0.48 -7.21
C PRO A 16 -23.88 0.16 -6.09
N GLN A 17 -22.68 0.65 -6.42
CA GLN A 17 -21.73 1.31 -5.51
C GLN A 17 -22.26 2.62 -4.87
N HIS A 18 -23.21 3.32 -5.50
CA HIS A 18 -23.77 4.57 -4.97
C HIS A 18 -25.16 4.39 -4.31
N THR A 19 -25.69 3.17 -4.27
CA THR A 19 -27.04 2.90 -3.71
C THR A 19 -27.12 3.30 -2.24
N GLY A 20 -26.09 2.98 -1.44
CA GLY A 20 -26.04 3.34 -0.02
C GLY A 20 -25.94 4.86 0.19
N THR A 21 -25.04 5.52 -0.54
CA THR A 21 -24.86 6.98 -0.52
C THR A 21 -26.15 7.71 -0.91
N LEU A 22 -26.87 7.19 -1.90
CA LEU A 22 -28.14 7.76 -2.35
C LEU A 22 -29.26 7.59 -1.31
N ILE A 23 -29.35 6.43 -0.64
CA ILE A 23 -30.32 6.25 0.45
C ILE A 23 -30.05 7.26 1.56
N GLN A 24 -28.78 7.45 1.93
CA GLN A 24 -28.39 8.46 2.92
C GLN A 24 -28.75 9.89 2.46
N PHE A 25 -28.50 10.23 1.19
CA PHE A 25 -28.91 11.50 0.61
C PHE A 25 -30.40 11.76 0.77
N LEU A 26 -31.24 10.78 0.38
CA LEU A 26 -32.70 10.90 0.43
C LEU A 26 -33.20 10.97 1.87
N ASP A 27 -32.61 10.21 2.79
CA ASP A 27 -32.95 10.25 4.21
C ASP A 27 -32.74 11.66 4.79
N ILE A 28 -31.63 12.33 4.44
CA ILE A 28 -31.38 13.71 4.86
C ILE A 28 -32.44 14.65 4.28
N VAL A 29 -32.75 14.52 2.99
CA VAL A 29 -33.71 15.41 2.31
C VAL A 29 -35.16 15.21 2.78
N GLU A 30 -35.58 13.97 3.06
CA GLU A 30 -36.96 13.66 3.43
C GLU A 30 -37.25 13.82 4.93
N LYS A 31 -36.29 13.50 5.80
CA LYS A 31 -36.52 13.44 7.26
C LYS A 31 -36.10 14.70 8.00
N GLU A 32 -35.11 15.43 7.49
CA GLU A 32 -34.55 16.58 8.20
C GLU A 32 -35.18 17.89 7.72
N ARG A 33 -35.72 18.68 8.66
CA ARG A 33 -36.33 20.00 8.37
C ARG A 33 -35.35 21.12 8.70
N GLY A 34 -35.34 22.15 7.86
CA GLY A 34 -34.51 23.35 8.01
C GLY A 34 -33.21 23.27 7.20
N PHE A 35 -32.32 24.24 7.43
CA PHE A 35 -31.05 24.34 6.71
C PHE A 35 -30.19 23.10 6.91
N ARG A 36 -29.69 22.52 5.80
CA ARG A 36 -28.70 21.44 5.78
C ARG A 36 -27.72 21.65 4.65
N LEU A 37 -26.45 21.33 4.88
CA LEU A 37 -25.39 21.42 3.89
C LEU A 37 -24.85 20.03 3.57
N ILE A 38 -25.00 19.60 2.33
CA ILE A 38 -24.40 18.38 1.79
C ILE A 38 -23.29 18.78 0.84
N VAL A 39 -22.12 18.17 1.00
CA VAL A 39 -21.03 18.26 0.02
C VAL A 39 -21.00 16.96 -0.76
N ALA A 40 -21.30 16.99 -2.04
CA ALA A 40 -21.35 15.81 -2.90
C ALA A 40 -20.12 15.77 -3.82
N THR A 41 -19.27 14.75 -3.65
CA THR A 41 -18.11 14.55 -4.52
C THR A 41 -18.50 13.82 -5.79
N PHE A 42 -17.95 14.25 -6.93
CA PHE A 42 -18.16 13.60 -8.22
C PHE A 42 -16.88 13.60 -9.06
N SER A 43 -16.76 12.64 -9.97
CA SER A 43 -15.67 12.57 -10.95
C SER A 43 -16.14 12.78 -12.39
N ASP A 44 -17.42 12.46 -12.69
CA ASP A 44 -17.99 12.56 -14.03
C ASP A 44 -19.19 13.52 -14.08
N THR A 45 -19.10 14.53 -14.95
CA THR A 45 -20.10 15.60 -15.10
C THR A 45 -21.40 15.10 -15.71
N ALA A 46 -21.36 14.11 -16.60
CA ALA A 46 -22.55 13.56 -17.25
C ALA A 46 -23.39 12.76 -16.24
N TYR A 47 -22.74 11.94 -15.41
CA TYR A 47 -23.34 11.16 -14.33
C TYR A 47 -23.94 12.07 -13.26
N ARG A 48 -23.22 13.11 -12.83
CA ARG A 48 -23.76 14.16 -11.95
C ARG A 48 -25.05 14.75 -12.53
N SER A 49 -25.01 15.12 -13.82
CA SER A 49 -26.16 15.76 -14.49
C SER A 49 -27.35 14.81 -14.63
N GLN A 50 -27.11 13.53 -14.91
CA GLN A 50 -28.15 12.49 -14.91
C GLN A 50 -28.77 12.32 -13.52
N MET A 51 -27.95 12.25 -12.48
CA MET A 51 -28.41 12.12 -11.10
C MET A 51 -29.27 13.32 -10.68
N ILE A 52 -28.84 14.54 -10.97
CA ILE A 52 -29.63 15.75 -10.70
C ILE A 52 -30.97 15.70 -11.46
N ALA A 53 -30.95 15.37 -12.75
CA ALA A 53 -32.16 15.27 -13.56
C ALA A 53 -33.13 14.21 -13.04
N HIS A 54 -32.62 13.11 -12.47
CA HIS A 54 -33.44 12.10 -11.80
C HIS A 54 -34.01 12.63 -10.49
N LEU A 55 -33.19 13.20 -9.61
CA LEU A 55 -33.63 13.77 -8.33
C LEU A 55 -34.71 14.84 -8.54
N SER A 56 -34.62 15.66 -9.60
CA SER A 56 -35.65 16.66 -9.97
C SER A 56 -37.01 16.05 -10.32
N LYS A 57 -37.06 14.79 -10.75
CA LYS A 57 -38.32 14.07 -11.02
C LYS A 57 -38.94 13.48 -9.75
N PHE A 58 -38.13 13.16 -8.75
CA PHE A 58 -38.57 12.47 -7.53
C PHE A 58 -38.86 13.43 -6.37
N ILE A 59 -38.05 14.47 -6.21
CA ILE A 59 -38.12 15.40 -5.08
C ILE A 59 -38.92 16.62 -5.51
N THR A 60 -40.15 16.72 -5.00
CA THR A 60 -40.99 17.90 -5.21
C THR A 60 -40.38 19.09 -4.45
N GLY A 61 -40.11 20.20 -5.16
CA GLY A 61 -39.39 21.34 -4.59
C GLY A 61 -37.87 21.28 -4.72
N ASN A 62 -37.33 20.42 -5.61
CA ASN A 62 -35.93 20.47 -6.02
C ASN A 62 -35.69 21.60 -7.04
N THR A 63 -34.72 22.47 -6.76
CA THR A 63 -34.30 23.57 -7.63
C THR A 63 -32.81 23.46 -7.95
N CYS A 64 -32.43 23.64 -9.21
CA CYS A 64 -31.02 23.76 -9.60
C CYS A 64 -30.66 25.24 -9.66
N LEU A 65 -29.57 25.62 -8.98
CA LEU A 65 -29.03 26.96 -8.97
C LEU A 65 -27.64 26.90 -9.60
N ASP A 66 -27.48 27.46 -10.80
CA ASP A 66 -26.18 27.55 -11.45
C ASP A 66 -25.58 28.92 -11.16
N ILE A 67 -24.48 28.94 -10.40
CA ILE A 67 -23.80 30.18 -10.02
C ILE A 67 -22.67 30.54 -10.97
N GLU A 68 -22.38 29.75 -12.01
CA GLU A 68 -21.18 29.92 -12.85
C GLU A 68 -21.06 31.31 -13.48
N ALA A 69 -22.19 31.95 -13.81
CA ALA A 69 -22.25 33.27 -14.46
C ALA A 69 -22.25 34.47 -13.49
N GLU A 70 -22.38 34.24 -12.18
CA GLU A 70 -22.49 35.31 -11.16
C GLU A 70 -21.12 35.92 -10.83
N HIS A 71 -21.05 37.23 -10.55
CA HIS A 71 -19.76 37.93 -10.41
C HIS A 71 -19.30 38.07 -8.96
N ASP A 72 -20.24 38.11 -8.02
CA ASP A 72 -19.97 38.24 -6.59
C ASP A 72 -20.88 37.35 -5.73
N PHE A 73 -20.46 37.08 -4.50
CA PHE A 73 -21.20 36.21 -3.59
C PHE A 73 -22.56 36.78 -3.18
N SER A 74 -22.75 38.11 -3.26
CA SER A 74 -24.02 38.74 -2.91
C SER A 74 -25.11 38.44 -3.95
N GLU A 75 -24.74 38.33 -5.24
CA GLU A 75 -25.63 37.86 -6.30
C GLU A 75 -26.11 36.43 -6.02
N VAL A 76 -25.19 35.53 -5.63
CA VAL A 76 -25.52 34.15 -5.24
C VAL A 76 -26.51 34.11 -4.07
N LEU A 77 -26.30 34.94 -3.05
CA LEU A 77 -27.20 35.06 -1.90
C LEU A 77 -28.58 35.57 -2.29
N ASN A 78 -28.65 36.60 -3.13
CA ASN A 78 -29.91 37.16 -3.60
C ASN A 78 -30.73 36.10 -4.34
N GLN A 79 -30.09 35.26 -5.16
CA GLN A 79 -30.78 34.17 -5.84
C GLN A 79 -31.29 33.11 -4.86
N LEU A 80 -30.49 32.72 -3.86
CA LEU A 80 -30.90 31.78 -2.82
C LEU A 80 -32.09 32.30 -2.00
N TYR A 81 -32.09 33.58 -1.63
CA TYR A 81 -33.15 34.20 -0.83
C TYR A 81 -34.45 34.45 -1.62
N CYS A 82 -34.37 34.53 -2.96
CA CYS A 82 -35.54 34.67 -3.83
C CYS A 82 -36.16 33.34 -4.24
N LEU A 83 -35.68 32.21 -3.72
CA LEU A 83 -36.22 30.90 -4.07
C LEU A 83 -37.66 30.73 -3.58
N PRO A 84 -38.49 29.95 -4.31
CA PRO A 84 -39.87 29.68 -3.91
C PRO A 84 -39.99 29.11 -2.49
N SER A 85 -41.05 29.49 -1.76
CA SER A 85 -41.26 29.03 -0.38
C SER A 85 -41.51 27.52 -0.24
N ASN A 86 -41.77 26.82 -1.35
CA ASN A 86 -41.91 25.37 -1.40
C ASN A 86 -40.61 24.65 -1.78
N THR A 87 -39.47 25.35 -1.86
CA THR A 87 -38.17 24.74 -2.10
C THR A 87 -37.75 23.87 -0.92
N VAL A 88 -37.37 22.63 -1.21
CA VAL A 88 -36.91 21.63 -0.24
C VAL A 88 -35.43 21.30 -0.45
N LEU A 89 -34.98 21.30 -1.70
CA LEU A 89 -33.64 20.92 -2.10
C LEU A 89 -33.11 21.92 -3.13
N VAL A 90 -31.87 22.39 -2.94
CA VAL A 90 -31.15 23.25 -3.87
C VAL A 90 -29.86 22.56 -4.29
N GLN A 91 -29.76 22.26 -5.59
CA GLN A 91 -28.58 21.68 -6.23
C GLN A 91 -27.73 22.82 -6.80
N VAL A 92 -26.60 23.14 -6.17
CA VAL A 92 -25.72 24.23 -6.60
C VAL A 92 -24.71 23.72 -7.62
N LEU A 93 -24.76 24.30 -8.82
CA LEU A 93 -23.86 24.07 -9.94
C LEU A 93 -22.94 25.28 -10.14
N GLY A 94 -21.82 25.12 -10.83
CA GLY A 94 -20.88 26.23 -11.10
C GLY A 94 -19.92 26.55 -9.95
N ALA A 95 -20.13 26.03 -8.74
CA ALA A 95 -19.21 26.18 -7.61
C ALA A 95 -17.78 25.67 -7.93
N THR A 96 -17.67 24.64 -8.77
CA THR A 96 -16.38 24.13 -9.23
C THR A 96 -15.62 25.15 -10.08
N ALA A 97 -16.31 25.94 -10.90
CA ALA A 97 -15.70 26.98 -11.74
C ALA A 97 -15.29 28.19 -10.90
N TRP A 98 -16.08 28.53 -9.88
CA TRP A 98 -15.74 29.58 -8.91
C TRP A 98 -14.46 29.28 -8.14
N LEU A 99 -14.31 28.05 -7.65
CA LEU A 99 -13.12 27.63 -6.90
C LEU A 99 -11.86 27.52 -7.77
N GLN A 100 -12.00 27.52 -9.10
CA GLN A 100 -10.85 27.56 -10.01
C GLN A 100 -10.29 28.98 -10.22
N ASP A 101 -11.11 30.02 -10.04
CA ASP A 101 -10.69 31.42 -10.13
C ASP A 101 -10.33 31.94 -8.72
N PRO A 102 -9.06 32.30 -8.44
CA PRO A 102 -8.65 32.72 -7.09
C PRO A 102 -9.44 33.90 -6.50
N ALA A 103 -9.87 34.86 -7.33
CA ALA A 103 -10.60 36.03 -6.86
C ALA A 103 -12.02 35.64 -6.43
N ARG A 104 -12.70 34.83 -7.24
CA ARG A 104 -14.05 34.32 -6.96
C ARG A 104 -14.03 33.26 -5.85
N ALA A 105 -13.02 32.41 -5.80
CA ALA A 105 -12.82 31.42 -4.74
C ALA A 105 -12.71 32.11 -3.38
N THR A 106 -11.88 33.15 -3.29
CA THR A 106 -11.72 33.93 -2.04
C THR A 106 -13.05 34.56 -1.60
N ASP A 107 -13.78 35.18 -2.53
CA ASP A 107 -15.07 35.82 -2.25
C ASP A 107 -16.13 34.80 -1.78
N LEU A 108 -16.26 33.68 -2.50
CA LEU A 108 -17.18 32.59 -2.17
C LEU A 108 -16.85 31.95 -0.81
N LEU A 109 -15.59 31.59 -0.58
CA LEU A 109 -15.16 30.91 0.65
C LEU A 109 -15.30 31.83 1.87
N HIS A 110 -14.90 33.09 1.76
CA HIS A 110 -15.14 34.08 2.82
C HIS A 110 -16.63 34.32 3.04
N GLY A 111 -17.40 34.51 1.98
CA GLY A 111 -18.84 34.72 2.05
C GLY A 111 -19.56 33.58 2.79
N LEU A 112 -19.25 32.34 2.40
CA LEU A 112 -19.76 31.12 3.05
C LEU A 112 -19.34 31.03 4.53
N ASN A 113 -18.12 31.44 4.87
CA ASN A 113 -17.62 31.34 6.23
C ASN A 113 -18.21 32.42 7.17
N TYR A 114 -18.36 33.66 6.70
CA TYR A 114 -18.76 34.81 7.55
C TYR A 114 -20.27 35.06 7.62
N GLN A 115 -21.08 34.64 6.63
CA GLN A 115 -22.53 34.90 6.60
C GLN A 115 -23.40 33.72 7.08
N ARG A 116 -22.79 32.81 7.84
CA ARG A 116 -23.37 31.51 8.26
C ARG A 116 -24.74 31.60 8.94
N GLU A 117 -24.92 32.54 9.88
CA GLU A 117 -26.18 32.67 10.62
C GLU A 117 -27.32 33.20 9.74
N GLN A 118 -27.00 34.05 8.76
CA GLN A 118 -27.97 34.57 7.80
C GLN A 118 -28.41 33.48 6.82
N PHE A 119 -27.49 32.61 6.41
CA PHE A 119 -27.79 31.42 5.60
C PHE A 119 -28.79 30.49 6.31
N ALA A 120 -28.51 30.17 7.56
CA ALA A 120 -29.36 29.27 8.36
C ALA A 120 -30.79 29.80 8.55
N ALA A 121 -30.91 31.11 8.74
CA ALA A 121 -32.18 31.78 9.00
C ALA A 121 -33.04 31.94 7.74
N ASN A 122 -32.40 32.17 6.59
CA ASN A 122 -33.09 32.52 5.34
C ASN A 122 -33.20 31.36 4.33
N CYS A 123 -32.44 30.27 4.51
CA CYS A 123 -32.45 29.10 3.64
C CYS A 123 -32.95 27.85 4.40
N PRO A 124 -34.26 27.68 4.66
CA PRO A 124 -34.80 26.55 5.43
C PRO A 124 -34.90 25.25 4.62
N PHE A 125 -33.95 24.99 3.73
CA PHE A 125 -33.90 23.87 2.79
C PHE A 125 -32.52 23.21 2.77
N VAL A 126 -32.44 22.03 2.13
CA VAL A 126 -31.17 21.31 1.94
C VAL A 126 -30.41 21.91 0.77
N ILE A 127 -29.13 22.22 0.96
CA ILE A 127 -28.22 22.71 -0.09
C ILE A 127 -27.19 21.63 -0.38
N VAL A 128 -26.98 21.33 -1.65
CA VAL A 128 -25.99 20.37 -2.14
C VAL A 128 -24.96 21.10 -2.98
N LEU A 129 -23.71 21.06 -2.55
CA LEU A 129 -22.57 21.54 -3.33
C LEU A 129 -21.94 20.36 -4.07
N TRP A 130 -21.95 20.40 -5.41
CA TRP A 130 -21.26 19.42 -6.24
C TRP A 130 -19.82 19.85 -6.49
N LEU A 131 -18.85 19.13 -5.92
CA LEU A 131 -17.44 19.49 -5.96
C LEU A 131 -16.55 18.32 -6.39
N TYR A 132 -15.41 18.61 -6.99
CA TYR A 132 -14.34 17.62 -7.13
C TYR A 132 -13.62 17.42 -5.79
N ASP A 133 -12.97 16.28 -5.59
CA ASP A 133 -12.28 15.94 -4.33
C ASP A 133 -11.24 17.00 -3.89
N ALA A 134 -10.49 17.56 -4.84
CA ALA A 134 -9.54 18.65 -4.57
C ALA A 134 -10.23 19.90 -3.97
N GLN A 135 -11.44 20.21 -4.46
CA GLN A 135 -12.20 21.40 -4.06
C GLN A 135 -12.89 21.23 -2.71
N VAL A 136 -13.25 19.99 -2.35
CA VAL A 136 -13.73 19.68 -1.00
C VAL A 136 -12.65 19.98 0.04
N ARG A 137 -11.39 19.65 -0.26
CA ARG A 137 -10.25 19.98 0.61
C ARG A 137 -10.04 21.49 0.72
N GLU A 138 -10.16 22.22 -0.38
CA GLU A 138 -10.07 23.68 -0.39
C GLU A 138 -11.16 24.33 0.47
N LEU A 139 -12.42 23.87 0.34
CA LEU A 139 -13.54 24.33 1.17
C LEU A 139 -13.29 24.05 2.66
N ALA A 140 -12.82 22.84 2.99
CA ALA A 140 -12.57 22.44 4.37
C ALA A 140 -11.45 23.26 5.04
N GLN A 141 -10.43 23.65 4.28
CA GLN A 141 -9.28 24.41 4.78
C GLN A 141 -9.58 25.91 4.90
N ASN A 142 -10.25 26.48 3.89
CA ASN A 142 -10.40 27.93 3.76
C ASN A 142 -11.76 28.46 4.24
N ALA A 143 -12.73 27.58 4.50
CA ALA A 143 -14.02 27.93 5.12
C ALA A 143 -14.37 26.97 6.27
N PRO A 144 -13.55 26.91 7.35
CA PRO A 144 -13.68 25.92 8.42
C PRO A 144 -15.00 26.03 9.21
N ASP A 145 -15.55 27.24 9.37
CA ASP A 145 -16.81 27.45 10.10
C ASP A 145 -18.01 26.97 9.30
N MET A 146 -17.98 27.12 7.98
CA MET A 146 -18.96 26.53 7.08
C MET A 146 -18.79 25.00 7.02
N TRP A 147 -17.55 24.52 6.95
CA TRP A 147 -17.24 23.10 6.93
C TRP A 147 -17.74 22.38 8.18
N ALA A 148 -17.66 23.00 9.35
CA ALA A 148 -18.20 22.47 10.61
C ALA A 148 -19.72 22.27 10.58
N TRP A 149 -20.44 22.98 9.70
CA TRP A 149 -21.88 22.93 9.53
C TRP A 149 -22.37 21.94 8.47
N ARG A 150 -21.44 21.26 7.77
CA ARG A 150 -21.80 20.20 6.85
C ARG A 150 -22.54 19.09 7.59
N THR A 151 -23.67 18.69 7.03
CA THR A 151 -24.46 17.54 7.50
C THR A 151 -23.79 16.24 7.08
N ALA A 152 -23.31 16.18 5.82
CA ALA A 152 -22.68 15.00 5.26
C ALA A 152 -21.74 15.37 4.11
N VAL A 153 -20.74 14.53 3.90
CA VAL A 153 -19.95 14.48 2.67
C VAL A 153 -20.30 13.16 1.99
N LEU A 154 -20.84 13.21 0.78
CA LEU A 154 -21.40 12.06 0.07
C LEU A 154 -20.63 11.81 -1.22
N ASP A 155 -20.21 10.57 -1.43
CA ASP A 155 -19.36 10.19 -2.56
C ASP A 155 -20.12 9.57 -3.72
N PHE A 156 -20.08 10.25 -4.86
CA PHE A 156 -20.63 9.83 -6.16
C PHE A 156 -19.55 9.77 -7.25
N THR A 157 -18.29 9.56 -6.88
CA THR A 157 -17.21 9.36 -7.84
C THR A 157 -17.39 8.04 -8.60
N LEU A 158 -17.46 8.12 -9.93
CA LEU A 158 -17.39 6.95 -10.79
C LEU A 158 -15.97 6.40 -10.76
N LEU A 159 -15.81 5.21 -10.17
CA LEU A 159 -14.72 4.30 -10.51
C LEU A 159 -15.12 3.58 -11.81
N PRO A 160 -14.33 3.62 -12.89
CA PRO A 160 -14.59 2.84 -14.09
C PRO A 160 -14.72 1.35 -13.74
N GLU A 161 -15.73 0.64 -14.26
CA GLU A 161 -15.95 -0.79 -13.95
C GLU A 161 -14.72 -1.68 -14.21
N THR A 162 -13.92 -1.34 -15.22
CA THR A 162 -12.64 -2.01 -15.52
C THR A 162 -11.51 -1.64 -14.53
N GLU A 163 -11.52 -0.40 -14.01
CA GLU A 163 -10.61 0.01 -12.93
C GLU A 163 -10.92 -0.76 -11.66
N THR A 164 -12.19 -0.91 -11.30
CA THR A 164 -12.61 -1.57 -10.07
C THR A 164 -12.14 -3.02 -10.00
N ILE A 165 -12.18 -3.77 -11.11
CA ILE A 165 -11.80 -5.20 -11.13
C ILE A 165 -10.28 -5.38 -11.06
N LEU A 166 -9.50 -4.58 -11.81
CA LEU A 166 -8.04 -4.72 -11.85
C LEU A 166 -7.36 -4.08 -10.64
N THR A 167 -7.83 -2.92 -10.15
CA THR A 167 -7.24 -2.25 -8.97
C THR A 167 -7.56 -2.94 -7.65
N GLN A 168 -8.69 -3.67 -7.55
CA GLN A 168 -9.05 -4.43 -6.35
C GLN A 168 -8.43 -5.83 -6.30
N ARG A 169 -7.96 -6.35 -7.44
CA ARG A 169 -7.28 -7.64 -7.51
C ARG A 169 -5.80 -7.47 -7.17
N GLU A 170 -5.49 -7.13 -5.92
CA GLU A 170 -4.13 -7.30 -5.41
C GLU A 170 -3.84 -8.80 -5.30
N ILE A 171 -2.93 -9.30 -6.13
CA ILE A 171 -2.31 -10.59 -5.86
C ILE A 171 -1.41 -10.39 -4.64
N VAL A 172 -1.44 -11.33 -3.69
CA VAL A 172 -0.39 -11.43 -2.66
C VAL A 172 0.90 -11.84 -3.38
N THR A 173 1.60 -10.86 -3.95
CA THR A 173 2.73 -11.04 -4.88
C THR A 173 3.85 -11.91 -4.31
N ASP A 174 3.97 -11.95 -2.99
CA ASP A 174 5.01 -12.66 -2.25
C ASP A 174 4.76 -14.18 -2.17
N GLN A 175 3.54 -14.65 -2.43
CA GLN A 175 3.17 -16.07 -2.47
C GLN A 175 2.88 -16.59 -3.88
N ALA A 176 2.63 -15.68 -4.83
CA ALA A 176 2.36 -16.04 -6.22
C ALA A 176 3.58 -16.63 -6.92
N ASP A 177 3.35 -17.62 -7.78
CA ASP A 177 4.42 -18.18 -8.60
C ASP A 177 4.80 -17.27 -9.78
N SER A 178 5.88 -17.61 -10.49
CA SER A 178 6.34 -16.80 -11.63
C SER A 178 5.34 -16.75 -12.79
N HIS A 179 4.46 -17.75 -12.94
CA HIS A 179 3.44 -17.78 -13.97
C HIS A 179 2.29 -16.83 -13.64
N GLU A 180 1.79 -16.88 -12.41
CA GLU A 180 0.76 -15.96 -11.90
C GLU A 180 1.22 -14.51 -11.97
N ARG A 181 2.48 -14.25 -11.58
CA ARG A 181 3.11 -12.92 -11.70
C ARG A 181 3.13 -12.41 -13.14
N ARG A 182 3.52 -13.25 -14.10
CA ARG A 182 3.52 -12.86 -15.53
C ARG A 182 2.12 -12.66 -16.09
N GLN A 183 1.16 -13.49 -15.69
CA GLN A 183 -0.23 -13.31 -16.11
C GLN A 183 -0.76 -11.96 -15.62
N ARG A 184 -0.43 -11.60 -14.37
CA ARG A 184 -0.81 -10.30 -13.82
C ARG A 184 -0.20 -9.12 -14.57
N LEU A 185 1.09 -9.21 -14.93
CA LEU A 185 1.71 -8.20 -15.79
C LEU A 185 0.98 -8.05 -17.12
N ALA A 186 0.66 -9.16 -17.79
CA ALA A 186 -0.07 -9.14 -19.06
C ALA A 186 -1.47 -8.53 -18.92
N ASP A 187 -2.19 -8.83 -17.84
CA ASP A 187 -3.51 -8.25 -17.55
C ASP A 187 -3.40 -6.72 -17.38
N ILE A 188 -2.39 -6.24 -16.63
CA ILE A 188 -2.15 -4.81 -16.41
C ILE A 188 -1.72 -4.12 -17.72
N GLU A 189 -0.78 -4.69 -18.47
CA GLU A 189 -0.31 -4.14 -19.75
C GLU A 189 -1.45 -4.02 -20.76
N THR A 190 -2.32 -5.03 -20.85
CA THR A 190 -3.50 -5.00 -21.72
C THR A 190 -4.42 -3.85 -21.34
N TYR A 191 -4.73 -3.73 -20.05
CA TYR A 191 -5.58 -2.66 -19.52
C TYR A 191 -5.03 -1.26 -19.80
N LEU A 192 -3.73 -1.05 -19.57
CA LEU A 192 -3.07 0.25 -19.79
C LEU A 192 -2.97 0.60 -21.29
N ASN A 193 -2.85 -0.39 -22.18
CA ASN A 193 -2.78 -0.17 -23.63
C ASN A 193 -4.14 0.12 -24.27
N GLU A 194 -5.23 -0.35 -23.68
CA GLU A 194 -6.59 -0.17 -24.23
C GLU A 194 -7.15 1.25 -24.00
N LYS A 195 -6.53 2.06 -23.13
CA LYS A 195 -7.00 3.41 -22.80
C LYS A 195 -6.02 4.50 -23.28
N PRO A 196 -6.52 5.56 -23.96
CA PRO A 196 -5.68 6.69 -24.40
C PRO A 196 -5.39 7.71 -23.29
N GLU A 197 -6.15 7.71 -22.19
CA GLU A 197 -6.01 8.65 -21.07
C GLU A 197 -5.30 7.99 -19.88
N ARG A 198 -4.42 8.76 -19.22
CA ARG A 198 -3.72 8.34 -17.98
C ARG A 198 -4.52 8.79 -16.76
N TYR A 199 -5.00 7.84 -15.96
CA TYR A 199 -5.74 8.12 -14.73
C TYR A 199 -4.82 8.04 -13.52
N ALA A 200 -5.18 8.73 -12.43
CA ALA A 200 -4.44 8.66 -11.16
C ALA A 200 -4.30 7.23 -10.63
N SER A 201 -5.31 6.38 -10.88
CA SER A 201 -5.33 4.96 -10.49
C SER A 201 -4.27 4.13 -11.21
N ASP A 202 -3.84 4.51 -12.41
CA ASP A 202 -2.81 3.81 -13.19
C ASP A 202 -1.45 3.83 -12.48
N ALA A 203 -1.16 4.86 -11.68
CA ALA A 203 0.07 4.93 -10.89
C ALA A 203 0.19 3.74 -9.92
N SER A 204 -0.94 3.24 -9.40
CA SER A 204 -0.96 2.07 -8.52
C SER A 204 -0.61 0.78 -9.26
N LEU A 205 -1.11 0.63 -10.48
CA LEU A 205 -0.83 -0.50 -11.36
C LEU A 205 0.64 -0.53 -11.80
N PHE A 206 1.20 0.63 -12.17
CA PHE A 206 2.61 0.74 -12.49
C PHE A 206 3.53 0.42 -11.29
N ARG A 207 3.13 0.79 -10.06
CA ARG A 207 3.87 0.35 -8.85
C ARG A 207 3.78 -1.16 -8.63
N GLU A 208 2.61 -1.76 -8.89
CA GLU A 208 2.45 -3.21 -8.83
C GLU A 208 3.34 -3.91 -9.87
N MET A 209 3.36 -3.41 -11.11
CA MET A 209 4.27 -3.91 -12.15
C MET A 209 5.74 -3.79 -11.71
N ALA A 210 6.15 -2.64 -11.17
CA ALA A 210 7.50 -2.45 -10.66
C ALA A 210 7.88 -3.51 -9.60
N ARG A 211 6.96 -3.78 -8.66
CA ARG A 211 7.15 -4.84 -7.65
C ARG A 211 7.27 -6.22 -8.30
N ILE A 212 6.40 -6.55 -9.25
CA ILE A 212 6.42 -7.87 -9.91
C ILE A 212 7.71 -8.04 -10.74
N TYR A 213 8.13 -7.03 -11.51
CA TYR A 213 9.38 -7.08 -12.26
C TYR A 213 10.60 -7.25 -11.34
N VAL A 214 10.63 -6.56 -10.18
CA VAL A 214 11.67 -6.80 -9.15
C VAL A 214 11.69 -8.27 -8.72
N LEU A 215 10.52 -8.85 -8.41
CA LEU A 215 10.40 -10.26 -7.99
C LEU A 215 10.78 -11.26 -9.11
N LEU A 216 10.66 -10.87 -10.37
CA LEU A 216 11.08 -11.66 -11.53
C LEU A 216 12.55 -11.42 -11.92
N GLY A 217 13.24 -10.45 -11.30
CA GLY A 217 14.61 -10.06 -11.64
C GLY A 217 14.72 -9.17 -12.89
N GLU A 218 13.61 -8.65 -13.40
CA GLU A 218 13.50 -7.82 -14.60
C GLU A 218 13.73 -6.34 -14.25
N ILE A 219 14.94 -6.02 -13.80
CA ILE A 219 15.28 -4.72 -13.21
C ILE A 219 15.06 -3.51 -14.14
N PRO A 220 15.37 -3.57 -15.46
CA PRO A 220 15.08 -2.45 -16.36
C PRO A 220 13.59 -2.12 -16.47
N GLN A 221 12.73 -3.14 -16.62
CA GLN A 221 11.29 -2.96 -16.68
C GLN A 221 10.71 -2.46 -15.35
N ALA A 222 11.26 -2.91 -14.22
CA ALA A 222 10.89 -2.40 -12.92
C ALA A 222 11.13 -0.89 -12.79
N GLU A 223 12.26 -0.42 -13.30
CA GLU A 223 12.62 1.00 -13.28
C GLU A 223 11.67 1.83 -14.14
N GLU A 224 11.40 1.38 -15.36
CA GLU A 224 10.46 2.03 -16.27
C GLU A 224 9.06 2.15 -15.65
N ALA A 225 8.53 1.04 -15.11
CA ALA A 225 7.24 1.03 -14.43
C ALA A 225 7.22 2.00 -13.24
N SER A 226 8.30 2.03 -12.44
CA SER A 226 8.42 2.94 -11.31
C SER A 226 8.48 4.42 -11.73
N ARG A 227 9.13 4.73 -12.87
CA ARG A 227 9.14 6.10 -13.43
C ARG A 227 7.77 6.51 -13.95
N ASN A 228 7.07 5.63 -14.66
CA ASN A 228 5.70 5.88 -15.11
C ASN A 228 4.76 6.16 -13.93
N ALA A 229 4.86 5.39 -12.84
CA ALA A 229 4.08 5.65 -11.63
C ALA A 229 4.38 7.04 -11.02
N CYS A 230 5.65 7.46 -11.03
CA CYS A 230 6.08 8.76 -10.53
C CYS A 230 5.52 9.90 -11.40
N ASP A 231 5.59 9.76 -12.73
CA ASP A 231 5.10 10.76 -13.67
C ASP A 231 3.58 10.94 -13.56
N ILE A 232 2.81 9.85 -13.51
CA ILE A 232 1.35 9.91 -13.31
C ILE A 232 1.00 10.54 -11.96
N SER A 233 1.70 10.16 -10.89
CA SER A 233 1.47 10.74 -9.57
C SER A 233 1.79 12.25 -9.54
N ARG A 234 2.81 12.68 -10.31
CA ARG A 234 3.16 14.10 -10.47
C ARG A 234 2.11 14.87 -11.26
N GLU A 235 1.63 14.31 -12.37
CA GLU A 235 0.53 14.88 -13.18
C GLU A 235 -0.73 15.14 -12.32
N HIS A 236 -1.00 14.26 -11.35
CA HIS A 236 -2.17 14.34 -10.47
C HIS A 236 -1.89 15.00 -9.10
N ASN A 237 -0.68 15.55 -8.88
CA ASN A 237 -0.26 16.15 -7.61
C ASN A 237 -0.38 15.20 -6.38
N ASP A 238 -0.29 13.89 -6.58
CA ASP A 238 -0.29 12.89 -5.51
C ASP A 238 1.12 12.74 -4.90
N LYS A 239 1.38 13.51 -3.85
CA LYS A 239 2.66 13.45 -3.11
C LYS A 239 2.94 12.07 -2.51
N LYS A 240 1.91 11.35 -2.06
CA LYS A 240 2.08 10.00 -1.47
C LYS A 240 2.43 8.99 -2.56
N GLY A 241 1.75 9.07 -3.71
CA GLY A 241 2.04 8.28 -4.91
C GLY A 241 3.47 8.49 -5.43
N ILE A 242 3.95 9.74 -5.45
CA ILE A 242 5.36 10.05 -5.79
C ILE A 242 6.30 9.36 -4.80
N ALA A 243 6.10 9.53 -3.48
CA ALA A 243 6.95 8.92 -2.46
C ALA A 243 7.02 7.39 -2.59
N LEU A 244 5.88 6.73 -2.81
CA LEU A 244 5.82 5.28 -3.03
C LEU A 244 6.58 4.87 -4.31
N ALA A 245 6.45 5.63 -5.40
CA ALA A 245 7.13 5.35 -6.66
C ALA A 245 8.65 5.56 -6.57
N VAL A 246 9.13 6.65 -5.98
CA VAL A 246 10.58 6.85 -5.78
C VAL A 246 11.15 5.83 -4.77
N GLY A 247 10.34 5.36 -3.82
CA GLY A 247 10.68 4.24 -2.95
C GLY A 247 11.01 2.95 -3.71
N PHE A 248 10.34 2.65 -4.83
CA PHE A 248 10.70 1.51 -5.68
C PHE A 248 11.99 1.77 -6.47
N LEU A 249 12.22 2.99 -6.96
CA LEU A 249 13.50 3.37 -7.59
C LEU A 249 14.68 3.20 -6.63
N ALA A 250 14.54 3.60 -5.37
CA ALA A 250 15.56 3.37 -4.36
C ALA A 250 15.88 1.88 -4.15
N GLN A 251 14.86 1.01 -4.18
CA GLN A 251 15.06 -0.44 -4.10
C GLN A 251 15.83 -0.96 -5.34
N ILE A 252 15.51 -0.47 -6.52
CA ILE A 252 16.18 -0.83 -7.78
C ILE A 252 17.65 -0.40 -7.76
N PHE A 253 17.95 0.81 -7.31
CA PHE A 253 19.33 1.28 -7.15
C PHE A 253 20.11 0.46 -6.13
N MET A 254 19.48 0.09 -5.01
CA MET A 254 20.10 -0.81 -4.04
C MET A 254 20.46 -2.17 -4.67
N MET A 255 19.57 -2.75 -5.50
CA MET A 255 19.85 -4.00 -6.22
C MET A 255 20.97 -3.90 -7.25
N ARG A 256 21.24 -2.71 -7.78
CA ARG A 256 22.38 -2.43 -8.68
C ARG A 256 23.68 -2.10 -7.93
N GLY A 257 23.64 -2.01 -6.60
CA GLY A 257 24.76 -1.60 -5.77
C GLY A 257 24.97 -0.08 -5.73
N GLU A 258 24.03 0.71 -6.25
CA GLU A 258 24.03 2.18 -6.22
C GLU A 258 23.49 2.68 -4.87
N LEU A 259 24.19 2.30 -3.79
CA LEU A 259 23.74 2.48 -2.40
C LEU A 259 23.58 3.96 -2.00
N ASP A 260 24.46 4.84 -2.48
CA ASP A 260 24.40 6.28 -2.17
C ASP A 260 23.14 6.94 -2.74
N GLU A 261 22.78 6.59 -3.98
CA GLU A 261 21.58 7.13 -4.61
C GLU A 261 20.30 6.55 -3.99
N ALA A 262 20.31 5.25 -3.65
CA ALA A 262 19.23 4.64 -2.90
C ALA A 262 19.02 5.33 -1.54
N LEU A 263 20.11 5.62 -0.81
CA LEU A 263 20.06 6.30 0.47
C LEU A 263 19.54 7.73 0.32
N ARG A 264 20.02 8.47 -0.68
CA ARG A 264 19.57 9.84 -0.98
C ARG A 264 18.07 9.89 -1.22
N ILE A 265 17.54 9.00 -2.07
CA ILE A 265 16.10 8.95 -2.35
C ILE A 265 15.29 8.64 -1.08
N ARG A 266 15.72 7.64 -0.28
CA ARG A 266 15.02 7.29 0.96
C ARG A 266 14.99 8.44 1.95
N THR A 267 16.11 9.14 2.12
CA THR A 267 16.29 10.17 3.15
C THR A 267 15.77 11.54 2.75
N GLU A 268 15.95 11.95 1.48
CA GLU A 268 15.64 13.30 1.02
C GLU A 268 14.28 13.40 0.29
N GLU A 269 13.81 12.31 -0.32
CA GLU A 269 12.58 12.34 -1.14
C GLU A 269 11.41 11.59 -0.50
N GLU A 270 11.64 10.39 0.04
CA GLU A 270 10.56 9.54 0.57
C GLU A 270 10.22 9.88 2.03
N LEU A 271 11.20 9.80 2.93
CA LEU A 271 10.99 9.98 4.37
C LEU A 271 10.30 11.32 4.74
N PRO A 272 10.72 12.49 4.21
CA PRO A 272 10.10 13.77 4.56
C PRO A 272 8.65 13.89 4.07
N VAL A 273 8.25 13.10 3.07
CA VAL A 273 6.84 13.06 2.63
C VAL A 273 6.00 12.32 3.65
N TYR A 274 6.44 11.12 4.09
CA TYR A 274 5.67 10.34 5.07
C TYR A 274 5.60 11.01 6.44
N GLU A 275 6.67 11.68 6.87
CA GLU A 275 6.65 12.48 8.11
C GLU A 275 5.62 13.62 8.04
N ARG A 276 5.61 14.38 6.93
CA ARG A 276 4.62 15.47 6.73
C ARG A 276 3.18 14.98 6.63
N LEU A 277 2.98 13.76 6.13
CA LEU A 277 1.66 13.13 6.04
C LEU A 277 1.22 12.46 7.35
N GLY A 278 2.10 12.35 8.36
CA GLY A 278 1.80 11.67 9.61
C GLY A 278 1.71 10.14 9.48
N GLU A 279 2.27 9.56 8.42
CA GLU A 279 2.19 8.14 8.10
C GLU A 279 3.25 7.34 8.88
N MET A 280 3.09 7.25 10.21
CA MET A 280 4.09 6.68 11.13
C MET A 280 4.56 5.27 10.74
N ARG A 281 3.64 4.43 10.25
CA ARG A 281 3.97 3.08 9.77
C ARG A 281 4.90 3.12 8.54
N LEU A 282 4.66 4.03 7.60
CA LEU A 282 5.51 4.20 6.42
C LEU A 282 6.86 4.83 6.77
N VAL A 283 6.89 5.74 7.75
CA VAL A 283 8.14 6.28 8.32
C VAL A 283 9.03 5.15 8.85
N ALA A 284 8.47 4.25 9.69
CA ALA A 284 9.21 3.10 10.22
C ALA A 284 9.73 2.17 9.11
N ILE A 285 8.89 1.86 8.12
CA ILE A 285 9.30 1.04 6.95
C ILE A 285 10.46 1.71 6.19
N THR A 286 10.38 3.01 5.93
CA THR A 286 11.46 3.74 5.24
C THR A 286 12.74 3.77 6.07
N LYS A 287 12.65 3.94 7.40
CA LYS A 287 13.79 3.86 8.33
C LYS A 287 14.45 2.49 8.33
N GLY A 288 13.68 1.40 8.36
CA GLY A 288 14.21 0.04 8.22
C GLY A 288 15.01 -0.14 6.93
N LYS A 289 14.48 0.36 5.80
CA LYS A 289 15.19 0.30 4.50
C LYS A 289 16.43 1.19 4.44
N ILE A 290 16.46 2.30 5.17
CA ILE A 290 17.67 3.11 5.34
C ILE A 290 18.72 2.30 6.12
N ALA A 291 18.32 1.63 7.20
CA ALA A 291 19.22 0.76 7.96
C ALA A 291 19.76 -0.40 7.10
N ASP A 292 18.97 -0.99 6.21
CA ASP A 292 19.43 -2.02 5.26
C ASP A 292 20.56 -1.49 4.37
N ILE A 293 20.40 -0.29 3.83
CA ILE A 293 21.40 0.35 2.97
C ILE A 293 22.68 0.65 3.76
N LEU A 294 22.55 1.15 5.00
CA LEU A 294 23.69 1.43 5.88
C LEU A 294 24.43 0.15 6.27
N GLN A 295 23.70 -0.93 6.55
CA GLN A 295 24.29 -2.24 6.82
C GLN A 295 25.10 -2.75 5.61
N LEU A 296 24.57 -2.63 4.39
CA LEU A 296 25.31 -2.97 3.16
C LEU A 296 26.55 -2.09 2.93
N ARG A 297 26.55 -0.85 3.42
CA ARG A 297 27.72 0.05 3.42
C ARG A 297 28.72 -0.24 4.55
N GLY A 298 28.39 -1.14 5.48
CA GLY A 298 29.20 -1.44 6.66
C GLY A 298 29.05 -0.43 7.80
N GLU A 299 28.08 0.48 7.72
CA GLU A 299 27.76 1.47 8.75
C GLU A 299 26.85 0.86 9.83
N LEU A 300 27.35 -0.21 10.47
CA LEU A 300 26.58 -1.09 11.35
C LEU A 300 26.03 -0.37 12.59
N ASP A 301 26.77 0.59 13.16
CA ASP A 301 26.35 1.32 14.36
C ASP A 301 25.10 2.17 14.11
N GLU A 302 25.08 2.90 12.99
CA GLU A 302 23.93 3.74 12.64
C GLU A 302 22.74 2.89 12.18
N ALA A 303 22.98 1.80 11.45
CA ALA A 303 21.94 0.84 11.11
C ALA A 303 21.27 0.27 12.38
N LEU A 304 22.07 -0.16 13.36
CA LEU A 304 21.58 -0.70 14.64
C LEU A 304 20.78 0.36 15.42
N ARG A 305 21.28 1.60 15.47
CA ARG A 305 20.61 2.72 16.13
C ARG A 305 19.23 2.98 15.52
N ILE A 306 19.15 3.06 14.19
CA ILE A 306 17.87 3.27 13.49
C ILE A 306 16.90 2.12 13.78
N ARG A 307 17.35 0.86 13.68
CA ARG A 307 16.50 -0.31 13.94
C ARG A 307 15.96 -0.31 15.38
N THR A 308 16.81 0.02 16.35
CA THR A 308 16.48 -0.10 17.78
C THR A 308 15.72 1.11 18.33
N GLU A 309 16.11 2.32 17.94
CA GLU A 309 15.60 3.57 18.53
C GLU A 309 14.47 4.21 17.70
N GLU A 310 14.37 3.93 16.41
CA GLU A 310 13.42 4.59 15.51
C GLU A 310 12.41 3.64 14.87
N GLU A 311 12.81 2.46 14.42
CA GLU A 311 11.91 1.50 13.76
C GLU A 311 11.14 0.64 14.78
N LEU A 312 11.85 -0.11 15.62
CA LEU A 312 11.25 -1.09 16.54
C LEU A 312 10.17 -0.48 17.45
N PRO A 313 10.37 0.70 18.10
CA PRO A 313 9.37 1.28 18.99
C PRO A 313 8.06 1.63 18.27
N VAL A 314 8.12 1.99 16.99
CA VAL A 314 6.92 2.31 16.20
C VAL A 314 6.09 1.05 15.98
N TYR A 315 6.70 -0.07 15.59
CA TYR A 315 5.96 -1.33 15.41
C TYR A 315 5.41 -1.88 16.74
N GLU A 316 6.14 -1.70 17.85
CA GLU A 316 5.63 -2.05 19.19
C GLU A 316 4.40 -1.22 19.57
N GLN A 317 4.45 0.10 19.34
CA GLN A 317 3.30 1.00 19.59
C GLN A 317 2.09 0.69 18.71
N LEU A 318 2.32 0.27 17.47
CA LEU A 318 1.26 -0.14 16.54
C LEU A 318 0.72 -1.57 16.82
N GLY A 319 1.36 -2.33 17.71
CA GLY A 319 0.99 -3.71 17.98
C GLY A 319 1.28 -4.68 16.83
N GLU A 320 2.20 -4.32 15.93
CA GLU A 320 2.58 -5.08 14.74
C GLU A 320 3.56 -6.21 15.12
N VAL A 321 3.08 -7.21 15.87
CA VAL A 321 3.88 -8.30 16.46
C VAL A 321 4.80 -8.99 15.45
N ARG A 322 4.31 -9.18 14.22
CA ARG A 322 5.09 -9.80 13.13
C ARG A 322 6.26 -8.90 12.68
N LEU A 323 6.02 -7.59 12.54
CA LEU A 323 7.08 -6.65 12.14
C LEU A 323 8.10 -6.46 13.26
N VAL A 324 7.68 -6.49 14.52
CA VAL A 324 8.58 -6.51 15.69
C VAL A 324 9.56 -7.70 15.61
N ALA A 325 9.07 -8.91 15.32
CA ALA A 325 9.93 -10.09 15.18
C ALA A 325 10.90 -9.97 13.99
N ILE A 326 10.43 -9.43 12.85
CA ILE A 326 11.28 -9.18 11.69
C ILE A 326 12.39 -8.19 12.05
N THR A 327 12.06 -7.03 12.63
CA THR A 327 13.07 -6.03 13.04
C THR A 327 14.07 -6.59 14.05
N LYS A 328 13.64 -7.47 14.97
CA LYS A 328 14.55 -8.16 15.89
C LYS A 328 15.50 -9.11 15.18
N GLY A 329 15.04 -9.87 14.19
CA GLY A 329 15.90 -10.70 13.35
C GLY A 329 16.98 -9.87 12.64
N GLU A 330 16.62 -8.71 12.10
CA GLU A 330 17.53 -7.79 11.42
C GLU A 330 18.54 -7.14 12.37
N ILE A 331 18.11 -6.82 13.61
CA ILE A 331 19.02 -6.40 14.69
C ILE A 331 20.03 -7.52 15.00
N ALA A 332 19.58 -8.77 15.09
CA ALA A 332 20.47 -9.91 15.33
C ALA A 332 21.48 -10.09 14.19
N ASP A 333 21.09 -9.86 12.94
CA ASP A 333 22.01 -9.90 11.79
C ASP A 333 23.09 -8.81 11.88
N ILE A 334 22.71 -7.59 12.28
CA ILE A 334 23.69 -6.51 12.49
C ILE A 334 24.64 -6.83 13.65
N LEU A 335 24.12 -7.38 14.76
CA LEU A 335 24.93 -7.80 15.91
C LEU A 335 25.90 -8.93 15.55
N GLN A 336 25.46 -9.90 14.75
CA GLN A 336 26.33 -10.96 14.24
C GLN A 336 27.49 -10.36 13.42
N LEU A 337 27.21 -9.43 12.50
CA LEU A 337 28.24 -8.75 11.70
C LEU A 337 29.22 -7.93 12.56
N ARG A 338 28.78 -7.46 13.73
CA ARG A 338 29.62 -6.78 14.74
C ARG A 338 30.41 -7.76 15.63
N GLY A 339 30.15 -9.06 15.55
CA GLY A 339 30.74 -10.09 16.39
C GLY A 339 30.08 -10.23 17.78
N GLU A 340 28.93 -9.61 17.99
CA GLU A 340 28.15 -9.69 19.24
C GLU A 340 27.23 -10.93 19.20
N LEU A 341 27.86 -12.10 19.09
CA LEU A 341 27.20 -13.37 18.78
C LEU A 341 26.21 -13.82 19.88
N ASP A 342 26.55 -13.61 21.15
CA ASP A 342 25.71 -14.02 22.29
C ASP A 342 24.35 -13.30 22.28
N GLU A 343 24.35 -11.99 22.00
CA GLU A 343 23.14 -11.19 21.97
C GLU A 343 22.32 -11.49 20.71
N ALA A 344 22.97 -11.66 19.55
CA ALA A 344 22.31 -12.12 18.33
C ALA A 344 21.61 -13.48 18.55
N LEU A 345 22.28 -14.41 19.22
CA LEU A 345 21.73 -15.72 19.55
C LEU A 345 20.54 -15.62 20.51
N ARG A 346 20.65 -14.79 21.56
CA ARG A 346 19.56 -14.54 22.51
C ARG A 346 18.32 -13.99 21.80
N ILE A 347 18.49 -12.99 20.94
CA ILE A 347 17.38 -12.40 20.19
C ILE A 347 16.71 -13.44 19.28
N ARG A 348 17.50 -14.20 18.51
CA ARG A 348 16.95 -15.21 17.59
C ARG A 348 16.23 -16.35 18.32
N THR A 349 16.76 -16.80 19.45
CA THR A 349 16.21 -17.95 20.22
C THR A 349 15.05 -17.58 21.14
N GLU A 350 15.12 -16.44 21.83
CA GLU A 350 14.16 -16.06 22.87
C GLU A 350 13.06 -15.11 22.36
N GLU A 351 13.34 -14.31 21.33
CA GLU A 351 12.45 -13.22 20.91
C GLU A 351 11.86 -13.39 19.51
N GLU A 352 12.63 -13.95 18.56
CA GLU A 352 12.20 -14.11 17.17
C GLU A 352 11.52 -15.48 16.92
N LEU A 353 12.26 -16.58 17.10
CA LEU A 353 11.78 -17.93 16.78
C LEU A 353 10.45 -18.28 17.47
N PRO A 354 10.25 -18.04 18.78
CA PRO A 354 8.99 -18.36 19.45
C PRO A 354 7.80 -17.54 18.93
N VAL A 355 8.05 -16.33 18.40
CA VAL A 355 7.00 -15.51 17.79
C VAL A 355 6.54 -16.14 16.48
N TYR A 356 7.46 -16.51 15.58
CA TYR A 356 7.09 -17.13 14.31
C TYR A 356 6.42 -18.50 14.51
N GLU A 357 6.87 -19.30 15.47
CA GLU A 357 6.21 -20.58 15.81
C GLU A 357 4.76 -20.35 16.26
N ARG A 358 4.53 -19.38 17.15
CA ARG A 358 3.19 -19.03 17.65
C ARG A 358 2.29 -18.43 16.56
N LEU A 359 2.85 -17.67 15.63
CA LEU A 359 2.13 -17.10 14.48
C LEU A 359 1.86 -18.14 13.38
N GLY A 360 2.47 -19.34 13.45
CA GLY A 360 2.37 -20.34 12.40
C GLY A 360 3.13 -19.97 11.12
N GLU A 361 4.11 -19.07 11.21
CA GLU A 361 4.92 -18.58 10.09
C GLU A 361 6.03 -19.60 9.76
N VAL A 362 5.63 -20.78 9.28
CA VAL A 362 6.51 -21.95 9.10
C VAL A 362 7.72 -21.65 8.21
N ARG A 363 7.55 -20.80 7.18
CA ARG A 363 8.66 -20.37 6.32
C ARG A 363 9.68 -19.53 7.09
N LEU A 364 9.23 -18.58 7.92
CA LEU A 364 10.12 -17.73 8.71
C LEU A 364 10.82 -18.54 9.80
N VAL A 365 10.15 -19.54 10.39
CA VAL A 365 10.79 -20.52 11.29
C VAL A 365 12.00 -21.18 10.62
N ALA A 366 11.87 -21.66 9.37
CA ALA A 366 13.00 -22.26 8.66
C ALA A 366 14.15 -21.27 8.39
N VAL A 367 13.82 -20.02 8.07
CA VAL A 367 14.82 -18.95 7.86
C VAL A 367 15.58 -18.67 9.16
N THR A 368 14.88 -18.47 10.27
CA THR A 368 15.49 -18.23 11.59
C THR A 368 16.35 -19.41 12.04
N LEU A 369 15.90 -20.65 11.82
CA LEU A 369 16.69 -21.85 12.12
C LEU A 369 17.97 -21.95 11.27
N ASN A 370 17.92 -21.53 10.00
CA ASN A 370 19.12 -21.48 9.16
C ASN A 370 20.11 -20.39 9.64
N ALA A 371 19.62 -19.25 10.14
CA ALA A 371 20.47 -18.22 10.73
C ALA A 371 21.06 -18.66 12.09
N LEU A 372 20.26 -19.33 12.92
CA LEU A 372 20.74 -19.96 14.16
C LEU A 372 21.83 -21.00 13.90
N PHE A 373 21.74 -21.76 12.81
CA PHE A 373 22.84 -22.65 12.41
C PHE A 373 24.14 -21.89 12.18
N ASP A 374 24.11 -20.76 11.49
CA ASP A 374 25.31 -19.97 11.23
C ASP A 374 25.89 -19.42 12.54
N LEU A 375 25.06 -18.89 13.43
CA LEU A 375 25.48 -18.43 14.76
C LEU A 375 26.07 -19.55 15.62
N TYR A 376 25.38 -20.68 15.77
CA TYR A 376 25.87 -21.82 16.54
C TYR A 376 27.15 -22.42 15.95
N TRP A 377 27.33 -22.32 14.63
CA TRP A 377 28.56 -22.76 13.98
C TRP A 377 29.74 -21.84 14.31
N GLU A 378 29.51 -20.53 14.36
CA GLU A 378 30.51 -19.54 14.77
C GLU A 378 30.85 -19.61 16.26
N THR A 379 29.89 -19.95 17.12
CA THR A 379 30.11 -20.15 18.58
C THR A 379 30.63 -21.56 18.92
N GLU A 380 30.90 -22.40 17.92
CA GLU A 380 31.35 -23.81 18.07
C GLU A 380 30.35 -24.72 18.81
N GLU A 381 29.09 -24.32 18.92
CA GLU A 381 27.97 -25.09 19.47
C GLU A 381 27.39 -26.06 18.43
N PHE A 382 28.24 -26.94 17.89
CA PHE A 382 27.89 -27.74 16.71
C PHE A 382 26.62 -28.57 16.88
N GLN A 383 26.36 -29.12 18.07
CA GLN A 383 25.14 -29.91 18.33
C GLN A 383 23.85 -29.09 18.10
N ASN A 384 23.82 -27.87 18.62
CA ASN A 384 22.68 -26.96 18.43
C ASN A 384 22.56 -26.54 16.96
N ALA A 385 23.69 -26.31 16.29
CA ALA A 385 23.72 -26.02 14.86
C ALA A 385 23.07 -27.17 14.05
N TYR A 386 23.46 -28.42 14.33
CA TYR A 386 22.89 -29.60 13.66
C TYR A 386 21.38 -29.69 13.83
N GLU A 387 20.88 -29.52 15.04
CA GLU A 387 19.45 -29.58 15.34
C GLU A 387 18.68 -28.49 14.58
N ALA A 388 19.21 -27.25 14.58
CA ALA A 388 18.62 -26.12 13.88
C ALA A 388 18.54 -26.35 12.37
N ILE A 389 19.65 -26.72 11.72
CA ILE A 389 19.69 -26.89 10.25
C ILE A 389 18.93 -28.13 9.79
N SER A 390 18.88 -29.20 10.60
CA SER A 390 18.08 -30.41 10.30
C SER A 390 16.58 -30.10 10.33
N ARG A 391 16.14 -29.33 11.33
CA ARG A 391 14.76 -28.85 11.44
C ARG A 391 14.41 -27.90 10.29
N ALA A 392 15.29 -26.96 9.95
CA ALA A 392 15.12 -26.08 8.79
C ALA A 392 14.97 -26.88 7.49
N PHE A 393 15.83 -27.89 7.27
CA PHE A 393 15.81 -28.73 6.08
C PHE A 393 14.49 -29.50 5.94
N THR A 394 14.01 -30.06 7.04
CA THR A 394 12.71 -30.76 7.08
C THR A 394 11.58 -29.84 6.64
N ILE A 395 11.56 -28.60 7.13
CA ILE A 395 10.53 -27.63 6.79
C ILE A 395 10.59 -27.25 5.30
N VAL A 396 11.76 -26.90 4.76
CA VAL A 396 11.86 -26.46 3.35
C VAL A 396 11.52 -27.59 2.37
N VAL A 397 11.82 -28.85 2.72
CA VAL A 397 11.40 -30.04 1.96
C VAL A 397 9.88 -30.19 2.00
N GLN A 398 9.25 -30.10 3.18
CA GLN A 398 7.80 -30.21 3.34
C GLN A 398 7.03 -29.11 2.59
N LEU A 399 7.56 -27.88 2.58
CA LEU A 399 6.98 -26.76 1.85
C LEU A 399 7.30 -26.79 0.34
N GLY A 400 8.15 -27.71 -0.11
CA GLY A 400 8.53 -27.83 -1.51
C GLY A 400 9.28 -26.60 -2.05
N ILE A 401 10.03 -25.88 -1.21
CA ILE A 401 10.75 -24.65 -1.58
C ILE A 401 12.11 -25.03 -2.17
N PRO A 402 12.31 -25.02 -3.50
CA PRO A 402 13.52 -25.57 -4.10
C PRO A 402 14.78 -24.79 -3.70
N ASP A 403 14.68 -23.46 -3.61
CA ASP A 403 15.81 -22.61 -3.17
C ASP A 403 16.26 -22.95 -1.75
N GLY A 404 15.29 -23.18 -0.86
CA GLY A 404 15.52 -23.59 0.53
C GLY A 404 16.15 -24.98 0.59
N VAL A 405 15.60 -25.96 -0.13
CA VAL A 405 16.16 -27.33 -0.20
C VAL A 405 17.60 -27.30 -0.71
N SER A 406 17.88 -26.47 -1.72
CA SER A 406 19.22 -26.30 -2.25
C SER A 406 20.18 -25.70 -1.21
N ALA A 407 19.87 -24.53 -0.66
CA ALA A 407 20.77 -23.81 0.24
C ALA A 407 20.92 -24.49 1.61
N VAL A 408 19.80 -24.80 2.27
CA VAL A 408 19.79 -25.43 3.60
C VAL A 408 20.33 -26.86 3.53
N GLY A 409 19.97 -27.61 2.48
CA GLY A 409 20.48 -28.96 2.26
C GLY A 409 21.99 -28.99 2.01
N PHE A 410 22.55 -27.99 1.33
CA PHE A 410 24.01 -27.89 1.15
C PHE A 410 24.74 -27.71 2.50
N LYS A 411 24.22 -26.84 3.37
CA LYS A 411 24.76 -26.61 4.71
C LYS A 411 24.65 -27.85 5.60
N LEU A 412 23.46 -28.45 5.69
CA LEU A 412 23.23 -29.68 6.45
C LEU A 412 24.12 -30.81 5.94
N GLY A 413 24.16 -31.02 4.61
CA GLY A 413 24.99 -32.02 3.97
C GLY A 413 26.45 -31.89 4.36
N ARG A 414 27.03 -30.69 4.27
CA ARG A 414 28.41 -30.39 4.71
C ARG A 414 28.63 -30.70 6.19
N ALA A 415 27.69 -30.30 7.04
CA ALA A 415 27.79 -30.53 8.46
C ALA A 415 27.79 -32.04 8.78
N LEU A 416 26.99 -32.83 8.06
CA LEU A 416 26.83 -34.27 8.29
C LEU A 416 28.02 -35.12 7.78
N ILE A 417 28.87 -34.61 6.88
CA ILE A 417 29.94 -35.41 6.22
C ILE A 417 30.76 -36.24 7.22
N ALA A 418 31.17 -35.62 8.32
CA ALA A 418 32.03 -36.25 9.32
C ALA A 418 31.27 -37.14 10.32
N LYS A 419 29.95 -36.98 10.45
CA LYS A 419 29.14 -37.65 11.47
C LYS A 419 28.31 -38.81 10.91
N GLN A 420 27.64 -38.59 9.79
CA GLN A 420 26.65 -39.48 9.19
C GLN A 420 26.77 -39.41 7.65
N PRO A 421 27.76 -40.09 7.05
CA PRO A 421 28.10 -39.92 5.63
C PRO A 421 26.98 -40.35 4.68
N GLU A 422 26.23 -41.41 5.00
CA GLU A 422 25.09 -41.85 4.18
C GLU A 422 23.93 -40.85 4.19
N GLU A 423 23.65 -40.26 5.35
CA GLU A 423 22.63 -39.21 5.45
C GLU A 423 23.08 -37.93 4.74
N ALA A 424 24.34 -37.54 4.92
CA ALA A 424 24.96 -36.43 4.20
C ALA A 424 24.80 -36.59 2.68
N LYS A 425 25.09 -37.78 2.15
CA LYS A 425 24.94 -38.09 0.72
C LYS A 425 23.51 -37.91 0.25
N ASN A 426 22.53 -38.42 0.99
CA ASN A 426 21.11 -38.28 0.63
C ASN A 426 20.65 -36.81 0.61
N VAL A 427 21.04 -36.04 1.63
CA VAL A 427 20.73 -34.60 1.71
C VAL A 427 21.41 -33.83 0.58
N LEU A 428 22.69 -34.10 0.32
CA LEU A 428 23.46 -33.45 -0.76
C LEU A 428 22.85 -33.77 -2.14
N MET A 429 22.40 -35.00 -2.39
CA MET A 429 21.71 -35.35 -3.63
C MET A 429 20.42 -34.56 -3.83
N GLN A 430 19.58 -34.42 -2.80
CA GLN A 430 18.36 -33.60 -2.87
C GLN A 430 18.68 -32.12 -3.11
N SER A 431 19.69 -31.58 -2.40
CA SER A 431 20.17 -30.21 -2.58
C SER A 431 20.70 -29.96 -4.00
N ARG A 432 21.41 -30.95 -4.57
CA ARG A 432 21.94 -30.91 -5.94
C ARG A 432 20.83 -30.87 -6.97
N ASP A 433 19.83 -31.74 -6.83
CA ASP A 433 18.69 -31.80 -7.76
C ASP A 433 17.89 -30.49 -7.73
N ALA A 434 17.71 -29.91 -6.54
CA ALA A 434 17.10 -28.59 -6.40
C ALA A 434 17.96 -27.49 -7.05
N ALA A 435 19.27 -27.46 -6.79
CA ALA A 435 20.21 -26.52 -7.40
C ALA A 435 20.20 -26.59 -8.93
N ALA A 436 20.14 -27.81 -9.49
CA ALA A 436 20.10 -28.03 -10.93
C ALA A 436 18.81 -27.49 -11.56
N ARG A 437 17.65 -27.68 -10.90
CA ARG A 437 16.36 -27.10 -11.36
C ARG A 437 16.38 -25.58 -11.36
N LEU A 438 17.13 -24.98 -10.44
CA LEU A 438 17.28 -23.53 -10.28
C LEU A 438 18.38 -22.92 -11.16
N GLY A 439 19.10 -23.74 -11.94
CA GLY A 439 20.22 -23.27 -12.76
C GLY A 439 21.45 -22.81 -11.95
N GLN A 440 21.56 -23.20 -10.67
CA GLN A 440 22.65 -22.83 -9.78
C GLN A 440 23.90 -23.69 -10.03
N ALA A 441 24.55 -23.49 -11.17
CA ALA A 441 25.66 -24.32 -11.65
C ALA A 441 26.84 -24.42 -10.66
N ASP A 442 27.20 -23.31 -10.02
CA ASP A 442 28.30 -23.28 -9.04
C ASP A 442 27.99 -24.14 -7.81
N ARG A 443 26.74 -24.12 -7.35
CA ARG A 443 26.30 -24.93 -6.21
C ARG A 443 26.26 -26.42 -6.57
N VAL A 444 25.77 -26.76 -7.77
CA VAL A 444 25.82 -28.15 -8.28
C VAL A 444 27.26 -28.65 -8.30
N LYS A 445 28.20 -27.85 -8.84
CA LYS A 445 29.62 -28.19 -8.88
C LYS A 445 30.24 -28.36 -7.49
N ALA A 446 29.89 -27.48 -6.55
CA ALA A 446 30.35 -27.57 -5.17
C ALA A 446 29.85 -28.87 -4.50
N ILE A 447 28.58 -29.22 -4.71
CA ILE A 447 28.00 -30.46 -4.19
C ILE A 447 28.65 -31.70 -4.82
N ASP A 448 28.84 -31.69 -6.15
CA ASP A 448 29.50 -32.79 -6.87
C ASP A 448 30.92 -33.04 -6.35
N THR A 449 31.65 -31.96 -6.01
CA THR A 449 32.97 -32.06 -5.41
C THR A 449 32.93 -32.74 -4.04
N LEU A 450 31.97 -32.37 -3.18
CA LEU A 450 31.82 -32.97 -1.85
C LEU A 450 31.42 -34.45 -1.94
N LEU A 451 30.48 -34.78 -2.84
CA LEU A 451 30.05 -36.16 -3.07
C LEU A 451 31.20 -37.05 -3.58
N ALA A 452 32.04 -36.52 -4.47
CA ALA A 452 33.22 -37.23 -4.96
C ALA A 452 34.25 -37.50 -3.85
N GLN A 453 34.52 -36.51 -3.00
CA GLN A 453 35.45 -36.65 -1.87
C GLN A 453 34.99 -37.71 -0.86
N GLN A 454 33.67 -37.86 -0.64
CA GLN A 454 33.14 -38.93 0.22
C GLN A 454 33.33 -40.34 -0.36
N ILE A 455 33.34 -40.50 -1.69
CA ILE A 455 33.54 -41.80 -2.35
C ILE A 455 34.99 -42.27 -2.24
N GLU A 456 35.96 -41.37 -2.25
CA GLU A 456 37.39 -41.72 -2.10
C GLU A 456 37.70 -42.22 -0.68
N VAL A 457 37.15 -41.58 0.36
CA VAL A 457 37.38 -41.98 1.77
C VAL A 457 36.78 -43.36 2.08
N ALA A 458 35.70 -43.76 1.40
CA ALA A 458 35.08 -45.07 1.58
C ALA A 458 35.80 -46.23 0.84
N ASN A 459 36.68 -45.91 -0.12
CA ASN A 459 37.45 -46.91 -0.89
C ASN A 459 38.85 -47.16 -0.32
N ASP A 460 39.33 -46.33 0.62
CA ASP A 460 40.64 -46.41 1.27
C ASP A 460 40.60 -47.01 2.70
N THR A 461 39.42 -47.43 3.17
CA THR A 461 39.19 -48.21 4.42
C THR A 461 38.69 -49.60 4.10
#